data_AF-A0AAW9FHW3-F1
#
_entry.id   AF-A0AAW9FHW3-F1
#
_cell.length_a   1.000
_cell.length_b   1.000
_cell.length_c   1.000
_cell.angle_alpha   90.00
_cell.angle_beta   90.00
_cell.angle_gamma   90.00
#
_symmetry.space_group_name_H-M   'P 1'
#
loop_
_entity.id
_entity.type
_entity.pdbx_description
1 polymer ?
#
loop_
_entity_poly.entity_id
_entity_poly.type
_entity_poly.pdbx_seq_one_letter_code
_entity_poly.pdbx_strand_id
1 'polypeptide(L)'
;MDIISENKPVDPFAFVCTRDQAYQKSAEIVHRLKYVMPKKLYPVPLQAAIGSRVIAREDIPSLRKDALAKGFDGSPPAKYRLIKKSKENKGKRHGRSRADIPQEAFLAILVV
;
A
#
# COMPACT_ATOMS: atom_id res chain seq x y z
N MET A 1 4.48 -11.04 -15.54
CA MET A 1 3.43 -10.52 -14.65
C MET A 1 4.02 -9.33 -13.94
N ASP A 2 3.24 -8.25 -13.85
CA ASP A 2 3.72 -6.98 -13.35
C ASP A 2 3.09 -6.71 -11.99
N ILE A 3 3.92 -6.36 -11.02
CA ILE A 3 3.46 -5.84 -9.74
C ILE A 3 3.38 -4.33 -9.84
N ILE A 4 2.22 -3.78 -9.51
CA ILE A 4 1.92 -2.35 -9.61
C ILE A 4 1.61 -1.81 -8.22
N SER A 5 2.28 -0.73 -7.85
CA SER A 5 2.05 0.03 -6.62
C SER A 5 1.86 1.50 -6.98
N GLU A 6 0.81 2.15 -6.45
CA GLU A 6 0.54 3.58 -6.70
C GLU A 6 0.52 3.94 -8.21
N ASN A 7 -0.09 3.07 -9.03
CA ASN A 7 -0.17 3.17 -10.49
C ASN A 7 1.18 3.15 -11.22
N LYS A 8 2.24 2.66 -10.58
CA LYS A 8 3.55 2.47 -11.20
C LYS A 8 3.98 1.00 -11.10
N PRO A 9 4.51 0.42 -12.18
CA PRO A 9 5.11 -0.90 -12.12
C PRO A 9 6.33 -0.86 -11.19
N VAL A 10 6.52 -1.97 -10.48
CA VAL A 10 7.64 -2.20 -9.59
C VAL A 10 8.50 -3.30 -10.22
N ASP A 11 9.44 -2.88 -11.05
CA ASP A 11 10.25 -3.76 -11.90
C ASP A 11 10.93 -4.91 -11.14
N PRO A 12 11.49 -4.71 -9.91
CA PRO A 12 12.15 -5.80 -9.19
C PRO A 12 11.23 -6.98 -8.82
N PHE A 13 9.91 -6.75 -8.73
CA PHE A 13 8.95 -7.81 -8.37
C PHE A 13 8.25 -8.43 -9.58
N ALA A 14 8.64 -8.06 -10.80
CA ALA A 14 8.12 -8.70 -11.99
C ALA A 14 8.58 -10.17 -12.06
N PHE A 15 7.67 -11.08 -12.43
CA PHE A 15 7.98 -12.51 -12.53
C PHE A 15 7.21 -13.20 -13.65
N VAL A 16 7.67 -14.39 -14.02
CA VAL A 16 7.05 -15.25 -15.04
C VAL A 16 6.54 -16.52 -14.37
N CYS A 17 5.34 -16.96 -14.74
CA CYS A 17 4.76 -18.22 -14.28
C CYS A 17 3.85 -18.84 -15.35
N THR A 18 3.46 -20.09 -15.14
CA THR A 18 2.44 -20.76 -15.96
C THR A 18 1.06 -20.17 -15.72
N ARG A 19 0.16 -20.33 -16.69
CA ARG A 19 -1.19 -19.74 -16.66
C ARG A 19 -2.04 -20.28 -15.50
N ASP A 20 -1.94 -21.57 -15.20
CA ASP A 20 -2.71 -22.22 -14.15
C ASP A 20 -2.32 -21.74 -12.75
N GLN A 21 -1.04 -21.41 -12.57
CA GLN A 21 -0.49 -20.91 -11.30
C GLN A 21 -0.59 -19.39 -11.16
N ALA A 22 -0.96 -18.66 -12.22
CA ALA A 22 -0.89 -17.20 -12.26
C ALA A 22 -1.67 -16.53 -11.13
N TYR A 23 -2.88 -17.00 -10.85
CA TYR A 23 -3.68 -16.45 -9.76
C TYR A 23 -3.07 -16.75 -8.38
N GLN A 24 -2.74 -18.01 -8.11
CA GLN A 24 -2.20 -18.43 -6.81
C GLN A 24 -0.88 -17.72 -6.48
N LYS A 25 0.10 -17.74 -7.39
CA LYS A 25 1.39 -17.07 -7.18
C LYS A 25 1.25 -15.56 -7.03
N SER A 26 0.39 -14.93 -7.83
CA SER A 26 0.15 -13.49 -7.72
C SER A 26 -0.49 -13.12 -6.40
N ALA A 27 -1.51 -13.86 -5.97
CA ALA A 27 -2.18 -13.62 -4.70
C ALA A 27 -1.19 -13.78 -3.54
N GLU A 28 -0.34 -14.81 -3.57
CA GLU A 28 0.68 -15.02 -2.57
C GLU A 28 1.72 -13.89 -2.52
N ILE A 29 2.27 -13.48 -3.67
CA ILE A 29 3.27 -12.41 -3.74
C ILE A 29 2.71 -11.09 -3.24
N VAL A 30 1.51 -10.70 -3.70
CA VAL A 30 0.85 -9.46 -3.28
C VAL A 30 0.51 -9.52 -1.77
N HIS A 31 0.09 -10.69 -1.27
CA HIS A 31 -0.16 -10.90 0.15
C HIS A 31 1.12 -10.75 0.98
N ARG A 32 2.23 -11.36 0.59
CA ARG A 32 3.52 -11.22 1.28
C ARG A 32 4.00 -9.77 1.25
N LEU A 33 3.97 -9.12 0.09
CA LEU A 33 4.34 -7.70 -0.07
C LEU A 33 3.57 -6.79 0.90
N LYS A 34 2.29 -7.08 1.17
CA LYS A 34 1.47 -6.30 2.11
C LYS A 34 2.06 -6.21 3.51
N TYR A 35 2.74 -7.26 3.98
CA TYR A 35 3.31 -7.31 5.33
C TYR A 35 4.72 -6.75 5.41
N VAL A 36 5.47 -6.83 4.31
CA VAL A 36 6.87 -6.39 4.30
C VAL A 36 7.03 -4.93 3.85
N MET A 37 6.09 -4.43 3.04
CA MET A 37 6.07 -3.03 2.63
C MET A 37 5.73 -2.10 3.81
N PRO A 38 6.38 -0.93 3.90
CA PRO A 38 6.15 0.01 4.97
C PRO A 38 4.74 0.61 4.87
N LYS A 39 4.02 0.61 6.00
CA LYS A 39 2.69 1.22 6.06
C LYS A 39 2.79 2.74 5.93
N LYS A 40 2.02 3.31 5.01
CA LYS A 40 1.88 4.77 4.87
C LYS A 40 0.68 5.28 5.66
N LEU A 41 0.52 6.60 5.76
CA LEU A 41 -0.64 7.23 6.43
C LEU A 41 -1.96 7.12 5.65
N TYR A 42 -1.90 6.58 4.43
CA TYR A 42 -3.01 6.34 3.52
C TYR A 42 -2.92 4.90 3.00
N PRO A 43 -4.03 4.31 2.54
CA PRO A 43 -4.01 2.95 1.98
C PRO A 43 -3.24 2.93 0.67
N VAL A 44 -2.34 1.96 0.53
CA VAL A 44 -1.53 1.81 -0.70
C VAL A 44 -2.03 0.57 -1.46
N PRO A 45 -2.56 0.73 -2.67
CA PRO A 45 -2.97 -0.41 -3.48
C PRO A 45 -1.75 -1.14 -4.04
N LEU A 46 -1.71 -2.45 -3.84
CA LEU A 46 -0.81 -3.39 -4.48
C LEU A 46 -1.61 -4.27 -5.45
N GLN A 47 -1.15 -4.35 -6.69
CA GLN A 47 -1.83 -5.07 -7.75
C GLN A 47 -0.85 -5.98 -8.48
N ALA A 48 -1.32 -7.15 -8.90
CA ALA A 48 -0.62 -8.00 -9.86
C ALA A 48 -1.43 -8.03 -11.15
N ALA A 49 -0.77 -7.75 -12.28
CA ALA A 49 -1.41 -7.66 -13.58
C ALA A 49 -0.70 -8.52 -14.64
N ILE A 50 -1.49 -8.98 -15.63
CA ILE A 50 -0.99 -9.44 -16.93
C ILE A 50 -1.45 -8.40 -17.95
N GLY A 51 -0.52 -7.59 -18.46
CA GLY A 51 -0.85 -6.49 -19.36
C GLY A 51 -1.85 -5.53 -18.72
N SER A 52 -3.04 -5.39 -19.33
CA SER A 52 -4.10 -4.49 -18.83
C SER A 52 -4.99 -5.11 -17.76
N ARG A 53 -4.92 -6.43 -17.52
CA ARG A 53 -5.83 -7.13 -16.61
C ARG A 53 -5.18 -7.35 -15.24
N VAL A 54 -5.79 -6.79 -14.20
CA VAL A 54 -5.46 -7.08 -12.79
C VAL A 54 -6.03 -8.45 -12.41
N ILE A 55 -5.19 -9.30 -11.81
CA ILE A 55 -5.52 -10.68 -11.43
C ILE A 55 -5.63 -10.84 -9.92
N ALA A 56 -4.76 -10.17 -9.17
CA ALA A 56 -4.81 -10.12 -7.72
C ALA A 56 -4.59 -8.68 -7.25
N ARG A 57 -5.27 -8.31 -6.16
CA ARG A 57 -5.14 -6.99 -5.54
C ARG A 57 -5.27 -7.10 -4.03
N GLU A 58 -4.38 -6.44 -3.32
CA GLU A 58 -4.47 -6.20 -1.88
C GLU A 58 -4.17 -4.74 -1.60
N ASP A 59 -4.71 -4.21 -0.50
CA ASP A 59 -4.39 -2.85 -0.06
C ASP A 59 -3.57 -2.92 1.24
N ILE A 60 -2.41 -2.26 1.27
CA ILE A 60 -1.63 -2.07 2.51
C ILE A 60 -2.44 -1.13 3.42
N PRO A 61 -2.76 -1.56 4.65
CA PRO A 61 -3.57 -0.75 5.54
C PRO A 61 -2.82 0.52 5.96
N SER A 62 -3.55 1.63 6.01
CA SER A 62 -3.00 2.90 6.46
C SER A 62 -2.67 2.87 7.95
N LEU A 63 -1.59 3.55 8.35
CA LEU A 63 -1.35 3.93 9.73
C LEU A 63 -2.49 4.81 10.25
N ARG A 64 -3.15 4.34 11.30
CA ARG A 64 -4.15 5.11 12.05
C ARG A 64 -3.43 5.87 13.15
N LYS A 65 -3.10 7.13 12.86
CA LYS A 65 -2.74 8.10 13.91
C LYS A 65 -4.01 8.82 14.34
N ASP A 66 -4.39 8.67 15.59
CA ASP A 66 -5.51 9.40 16.17
C ASP A 66 -5.15 10.87 16.30
N ALA A 67 -5.93 11.72 15.62
CA ALA A 67 -5.72 13.16 15.65
C ALA A 67 -5.94 13.76 17.05
N LEU A 68 -6.60 13.04 17.95
CA LEU A 68 -7.00 13.47 19.29
C LEU A 68 -6.13 12.89 20.41
N ALA A 69 -5.10 12.10 20.08
CA ALA A 69 -4.27 11.39 21.05
C ALA A 69 -3.48 12.30 22.01
N LYS A 70 -3.36 13.60 21.73
CA LYS A 70 -2.67 14.59 22.59
C LYS A 70 -3.55 15.17 23.71
N GLY A 71 -4.67 14.55 24.06
CA GLY A 71 -5.58 15.06 25.10
C GLY A 71 -6.31 16.32 24.61
N PHE A 72 -7.29 16.15 23.73
CA PHE A 72 -8.10 17.27 23.25
C PHE A 72 -9.12 17.69 24.32
N ASP A 73 -8.94 18.88 24.88
CA ASP A 73 -9.80 19.54 25.88
C ASP A 73 -10.77 20.58 25.26
N GLY A 74 -10.69 20.76 23.93
CA GLY A 74 -11.45 21.79 23.22
C GLY A 74 -12.91 21.46 22.91
N SER A 75 -13.59 22.40 22.23
CA SER A 75 -15.00 22.29 21.87
C SER A 75 -15.27 21.32 20.70
N PRO A 76 -16.49 20.74 20.59
CA PRO A 76 -16.86 19.83 19.49
C PRO A 76 -16.59 20.37 18.07
N PRO A 77 -16.79 21.68 17.77
CA PRO A 77 -16.45 22.26 16.47
C PRO A 77 -14.95 22.20 16.14
N ALA A 78 -14.07 22.40 17.14
CA ALA A 78 -12.63 22.34 16.95
C ALA A 78 -12.16 20.89 16.69
N LYS A 79 -12.75 19.89 17.37
CA LYS A 79 -12.54 18.47 17.08
C LYS A 79 -12.85 18.14 15.62
N TYR A 80 -14.00 18.61 15.11
CA TYR A 80 -14.39 18.38 13.72
C TYR A 80 -13.41 19.00 12.72
N ARG A 81 -12.97 20.25 12.95
CA ARG A 81 -11.97 20.92 12.11
C ARG A 81 -10.63 20.16 12.06
N LEU A 82 -10.16 19.66 13.21
CA LEU A 82 -8.92 18.88 13.29
C LEU A 82 -9.02 17.56 12.54
N ILE A 83 -10.14 16.84 12.69
CA ILE A 83 -10.37 15.58 11.95
C ILE A 83 -10.42 15.85 10.44
N LYS A 84 -11.12 16.90 10.01
CA LYS A 84 -11.21 17.29 8.60
C LYS A 84 -9.82 17.62 8.02
N LYS A 85 -9.02 18.42 8.72
CA LYS A 85 -7.65 18.77 8.32
C LYS A 85 -6.73 17.54 8.26
N SER A 86 -6.88 16.61 9.20
CA SER A 86 -6.12 15.35 9.21
C SER A 86 -6.45 14.48 7.98
N LYS A 87 -7.74 14.32 7.65
CA LYS A 87 -8.18 13.59 6.46
C LYS A 87 -7.63 14.22 5.18
N GLU A 88 -7.71 15.54 5.06
CA GLU A 88 -7.20 16.27 3.90
C GLU A 88 -5.68 16.13 3.76
N ASN A 89 -4.94 16.23 4.86
CA ASN A 89 -3.50 16.04 4.88
C ASN A 89 -3.08 14.61 4.48
N LYS A 90 -3.85 13.59 4.87
CA LYS A 90 -3.62 12.21 4.42
C LYS A 90 -3.85 12.07 2.92
N GLY A 91 -4.90 12.69 2.37
CA GLY A 91 -5.17 12.73 0.94
C GLY A 91 -4.06 13.43 0.13
N LYS A 92 -3.56 14.58 0.60
CA LYS A 92 -2.43 15.30 -0.03
C LYS A 92 -1.14 14.48 -0.05
N ARG A 93 -0.90 13.65 0.97
CA ARG A 93 0.26 12.76 1.03
C ARG A 93 0.19 11.61 0.03
N HIS A 94 -1.00 11.20 -0.39
CA HIS A 94 -1.17 10.11 -1.36
C HIS A 94 -0.46 10.39 -2.69
N GLY A 95 -0.58 11.61 -3.23
CA GLY A 95 -0.01 11.95 -4.54
C GLY A 95 1.49 12.29 -4.55
N ARG A 96 2.13 12.49 -3.39
CA ARG A 96 3.50 13.02 -3.30
C ARG A 96 4.54 12.01 -2.87
N SER A 97 4.13 10.81 -2.45
CA SER A 97 5.07 9.81 -1.94
C SER A 97 5.52 8.91 -3.08
N ARG A 98 6.84 8.73 -3.23
CA ARG A 98 7.37 7.63 -4.03
C ARG A 98 7.16 6.32 -3.25
N ALA A 99 7.04 5.21 -3.96
CA ALA A 99 7.15 3.89 -3.35
C ALA A 99 8.65 3.65 -3.07
N ASP A 100 9.14 4.09 -1.92
CA ASP A 100 10.43 3.62 -1.42
C ASP A 100 10.22 2.20 -0.91
N ILE A 101 10.79 1.24 -1.63
CA ILE A 101 10.69 -0.18 -1.34
C ILE A 101 11.94 -0.55 -0.56
N PRO A 102 11.79 -0.99 0.71
CA PRO A 102 12.95 -1.41 1.49
C PRO A 102 13.65 -2.59 0.83
N GLN A 103 14.98 -2.63 0.92
CA GLN A 103 15.78 -3.72 0.36
C GLN A 103 15.48 -5.05 1.09
N GLU A 104 15.15 -4.98 2.37
CA GLU A 104 14.74 -6.12 3.19
C GLU A 104 13.45 -6.74 2.65
N ALA A 105 12.54 -5.90 2.13
CA ALA A 105 11.29 -6.35 1.54
C ALA A 105 11.50 -7.17 0.26
N PHE A 106 12.52 -6.81 -0.49
CA PHE A 106 12.92 -7.53 -1.69
C PHE A 106 13.47 -8.92 -1.35
N LEU A 107 14.42 -9.00 -0.40
CA LEU A 107 15.03 -10.26 0.01
C LEU A 107 14.01 -11.24 0.62
N ALA A 108 13.06 -10.74 1.42
CA ALA A 108 12.05 -11.58 2.06
C ALA A 108 11.14 -12.34 1.06
N ILE A 109 11.02 -11.84 -0.18
CA ILE A 109 10.14 -12.43 -1.20
C ILE A 109 10.91 -13.36 -2.14
N LEU A 110 12.20 -13.10 -2.36
CA LEU A 110 13.04 -13.84 -3.31
C LEU A 110 13.60 -15.16 -2.78
N VAL A 111 13.61 -15.39 -1.46
CA VAL A 111 14.13 -16.63 -0.86
C VAL A 111 13.10 -17.76 -0.95
N VAL A 112 12.56 -18.00 -2.15
CA VAL A 112 11.66 -19.13 -2.46
C VAL A 112 12.30 -20.02 -3.52
#